data_AF-A0A9P7A9U9-F1
#
_entry.id   AF-A0A9P7A9U9-F1
#
_cell.length_a   1.000
_cell.length_b   1.000
_cell.length_c   1.000
_cell.angle_alpha   90.00
_cell.angle_beta   90.00
_cell.angle_gamma   90.00
#
_symmetry.space_group_name_H-M   'P 1'
#
loop_
_entity.id
_entity.type
_entity.pdbx_description
1 polymer ?
#
loop_
_entity_poly.entity_id
_entity_poly.type
_entity_poly.pdbx_seq_one_letter_code
_entity_poly.pdbx_strand_id
1 'polypeptide(L)'
;MVTIHRSSDRPNIKIGVRKIKHALNSYADLAFLIPTSWKVGDLPPPKFLIFFDSIPEAINTALYLHKCLPSNMQDKIKWFNADMTGEYKDVELTNLISGATWGYCTTDSFGMGMDVPDIMLIIQWRASCKLPTLWQRFGRAVRD
;
A
#
# COMPACT_ATOMS: atom_id res chain seq x y z
N MET A 1 -28.56 -29.22 3.30
CA MET A 1 -27.67 -28.04 3.45
C MET A 1 -27.11 -27.75 2.07
N VAL A 2 -27.42 -26.58 1.49
CA VAL A 2 -26.92 -26.20 0.17
C VAL A 2 -25.65 -25.39 0.38
N THR A 3 -24.53 -25.83 -0.20
CA THR A 3 -23.27 -25.10 -0.20
C THR A 3 -23.10 -24.41 -1.54
N ILE A 4 -22.94 -23.08 -1.54
CA ILE A 4 -22.65 -22.30 -2.73
C ILE A 4 -21.18 -21.89 -2.68
N HIS A 5 -20.41 -22.34 -3.67
CA HIS A 5 -19.02 -21.91 -3.87
C HIS A 5 -18.99 -20.82 -4.95
N ARG A 6 -18.29 -19.72 -4.67
CA ARG A 6 -17.97 -18.69 -5.67
C ARG A 6 -16.47 -18.70 -5.94
N SER A 7 -16.12 -18.45 -7.20
CA SER A 7 -14.72 -18.28 -7.59
C SER A 7 -14.12 -17.07 -6.87
N SER A 8 -12.84 -17.16 -6.50
CA SER A 8 -12.07 -16.02 -5.99
C SER A 8 -11.42 -15.20 -7.10
N ASP A 9 -11.69 -15.53 -8.37
CA ASP A 9 -11.10 -14.86 -9.53
C ASP A 9 -11.46 -13.37 -9.60
N ARG A 10 -10.49 -12.56 -10.01
CA ARG A 10 -10.56 -11.10 -10.12
C ARG A 10 -9.88 -10.67 -11.43
N PRO A 11 -10.57 -10.78 -12.59
CA PRO A 11 -9.95 -10.58 -13.91
C PRO A 11 -9.44 -9.14 -14.13
N ASN A 12 -9.94 -8.19 -13.34
CA ASN A 12 -9.51 -6.79 -13.30
C ASN A 12 -8.17 -6.58 -12.57
N ILE A 13 -7.65 -7.57 -11.84
CA ILE A 13 -6.34 -7.49 -11.18
C ILE A 13 -5.27 -8.07 -12.09
N LYS A 14 -4.25 -7.27 -12.42
CA LYS A 14 -3.05 -7.74 -13.13
C LYS A 14 -1.93 -7.96 -12.12
N ILE A 15 -1.36 -9.17 -12.10
CA ILE A 15 -0.31 -9.56 -11.17
C ILE A 15 1.05 -9.50 -11.87
N GLY A 16 2.01 -8.84 -11.25
CA GLY A 16 3.40 -8.82 -11.68
C GLY A 16 4.33 -9.19 -10.53
N VAL A 17 5.45 -9.84 -10.84
CA VAL A 17 6.49 -10.16 -9.87
C VAL A 17 7.79 -9.49 -10.32
N ARG A 18 8.45 -8.79 -9.40
CA ARG A 18 9.75 -8.17 -9.64
C ARG A 18 10.76 -8.69 -8.63
N LYS A 19 11.94 -9.08 -9.11
CA LYS A 19 13.06 -9.47 -8.25
C LYS A 19 13.59 -8.24 -7.52
N ILE A 20 13.77 -8.34 -6.21
CA ILE A 20 14.48 -7.35 -5.39
C ILE A 20 15.96 -7.40 -5.77
N LYS A 21 16.52 -6.26 -6.20
CA LYS A 21 17.91 -6.17 -6.68
C LYS A 21 18.84 -5.48 -5.69
N HIS A 22 18.29 -4.66 -4.79
CA HIS A 22 19.05 -3.89 -3.82
C HIS A 22 18.95 -4.49 -2.42
N ALA A 23 19.78 -4.00 -1.49
CA ALA A 23 19.72 -4.43 -0.10
C ALA A 23 18.32 -4.15 0.48
N LEU A 24 17.75 -5.08 1.23
CA LEU A 24 16.35 -4.99 1.71
C LEU A 24 16.09 -3.74 2.57
N ASN A 25 17.07 -3.32 3.36
CA ASN A 25 17.02 -2.13 4.21
C ASN A 25 17.19 -0.81 3.45
N SER A 26 17.54 -0.85 2.15
CA SER A 26 17.66 0.35 1.31
C SER A 26 16.33 0.80 0.73
N TYR A 27 15.37 -0.12 0.59
CA TYR A 27 14.06 0.10 -0.05
C TYR A 27 14.14 0.65 -1.50
N ALA A 28 15.32 0.62 -2.12
CA ALA A 28 15.56 1.24 -3.42
C ALA A 28 14.72 0.65 -4.57
N ASP A 29 14.35 -0.63 -4.46
CA ASP A 29 13.44 -1.28 -5.43
C ASP A 29 12.00 -0.70 -5.40
N LEU A 30 11.66 0.15 -4.43
CA LEU A 30 10.37 0.87 -4.36
C LEU A 30 10.42 2.27 -4.98
N ALA A 31 11.60 2.76 -5.39
CA ALA A 31 11.76 4.08 -6.01
C ALA A 31 10.97 4.27 -7.30
N PHE A 32 10.50 3.19 -7.94
CA PHE A 32 9.63 3.30 -9.12
C PHE A 32 8.27 3.93 -8.80
N LEU A 33 7.82 3.87 -7.54
CA LEU A 33 6.58 4.52 -7.11
C LEU A 33 6.73 6.04 -7.16
N ILE A 34 7.85 6.54 -6.64
CA ILE A 34 8.16 7.96 -6.56
C ILE A 34 9.64 8.11 -6.90
N PRO A 35 9.95 8.50 -8.14
CA PRO A 35 11.32 8.75 -8.54
C PRO A 35 11.97 9.79 -7.62
N THR A 36 13.27 9.64 -7.34
CA THR A 36 14.02 10.63 -6.53
C THR A 36 14.09 12.02 -7.16
N SER A 37 13.75 12.13 -8.45
CA SER A 37 13.65 13.39 -9.19
C SER A 37 12.23 14.00 -9.19
N TRP A 38 11.29 13.46 -8.39
CA TRP A 38 9.92 13.95 -8.34
C TRP A 38 9.87 15.39 -7.81
N LYS A 39 9.10 16.25 -8.48
CA LYS A 39 8.94 17.67 -8.12
C LYS A 39 7.46 18.07 -8.03
N VAL A 40 7.19 19.13 -7.29
CA VAL A 40 5.85 19.71 -7.21
C VAL A 40 5.36 20.06 -8.62
N GLY A 41 4.20 19.53 -9.00
CA GLY A 41 3.61 19.66 -10.33
C GLY A 41 3.75 18.40 -11.20
N ASP A 42 4.61 17.45 -10.83
CA ASP A 42 4.61 16.13 -11.46
C ASP A 42 3.32 15.36 -11.10
N LEU A 43 2.95 14.41 -11.96
CA LEU A 43 1.77 13.57 -11.72
C LEU A 43 1.97 12.75 -10.43
N PRO A 44 0.93 12.64 -9.58
CA PRO A 44 0.99 11.78 -8.42
C PRO A 44 1.02 10.30 -8.84
N PRO A 45 1.60 9.41 -8.02
CA PRO A 45 1.44 7.99 -8.23
C PRO A 45 -0.05 7.60 -8.12
N PRO A 46 -0.45 6.49 -8.78
CA PRO A 46 -1.78 5.94 -8.57
C PRO A 46 -1.98 5.56 -7.10
N LYS A 47 -3.22 5.65 -6.59
CA LYS A 47 -3.54 5.32 -5.19
C LYS A 47 -3.03 3.92 -4.84
N PHE A 48 -2.21 3.80 -3.79
CA PHE A 48 -1.46 2.58 -3.54
C PHE A 48 -1.42 2.11 -2.07
N LEU A 49 -1.21 0.81 -1.89
CA LEU A 49 -0.89 0.19 -0.60
C LEU A 49 0.35 -0.70 -0.75
N ILE A 50 1.27 -0.61 0.22
CA ILE A 50 2.44 -1.48 0.31
C ILE A 50 2.35 -2.29 1.60
N PHE A 51 2.26 -3.61 1.48
CA PHE A 51 2.18 -4.53 2.61
C PHE A 51 3.58 -5.00 3.03
N PHE A 52 3.81 -4.99 4.34
CA PHE A 52 5.01 -5.43 5.03
C PHE A 52 4.64 -6.44 6.12
N ASP A 53 5.61 -7.26 6.51
CA ASP A 53 5.43 -8.22 7.60
C ASP A 53 5.63 -7.60 8.98
N SER A 54 6.28 -6.43 9.05
CA SER A 54 6.62 -5.78 10.30
C SER A 54 6.34 -4.27 10.26
N ILE A 55 5.92 -3.74 11.41
CA ILE A 55 5.70 -2.30 11.61
C ILE A 55 6.97 -1.48 11.32
N PRO A 56 8.17 -1.88 11.81
CA PRO A 56 9.40 -1.16 11.49
C PRO A 56 9.69 -1.06 10.00
N GLU A 57 9.46 -2.12 9.21
CA GLU A 57 9.65 -2.06 7.75
C GLU A 57 8.67 -1.10 7.09
N ALA A 58 7.41 -1.08 7.53
CA ALA A 58 6.41 -0.14 7.02
C ALA A 58 6.81 1.33 7.32
N ILE A 59 7.23 1.62 8.55
CA ILE A 59 7.68 2.97 8.95
C ILE A 59 8.93 3.37 8.16
N ASN A 60 9.96 2.53 8.14
CA ASN A 60 11.22 2.83 7.45
C ASN A 60 11.02 3.03 5.94
N THR A 61 10.10 2.29 5.33
CA THR A 61 9.77 2.51 3.92
C THR A 61 9.06 3.84 3.70
N ALA A 62 8.10 4.21 4.54
CA ALA A 62 7.44 5.51 4.43
C ALA A 62 8.47 6.65 4.55
N LEU A 63 9.39 6.56 5.52
CA LEU A 63 10.49 7.51 5.68
C LEU A 63 11.45 7.53 4.48
N TYR A 64 11.68 6.38 3.84
CA TYR A 64 12.45 6.33 2.59
C TYR A 64 11.74 7.05 1.45
N LEU A 65 10.43 6.82 1.26
CA LEU A 65 9.64 7.48 0.22
C LEU A 65 9.49 8.98 0.49
N HIS A 66 9.43 9.40 1.75
CA HIS A 66 9.46 10.82 2.15
C HIS A 66 10.71 11.53 1.66
N LYS A 67 11.88 10.88 1.71
CA LYS A 67 13.14 11.45 1.18
C LYS A 67 13.12 11.62 -0.33
N CYS A 68 12.23 10.93 -1.04
CA CYS A 68 12.03 11.09 -2.48
C CYS A 68 11.07 12.25 -2.81
N LEU A 69 10.45 12.87 -1.79
CA LEU A 69 9.48 13.95 -1.94
C LEU A 69 9.98 15.27 -1.32
N PRO A 70 9.57 16.42 -1.88
CA PRO A 70 9.65 17.71 -1.21
C PRO A 70 8.99 17.67 0.17
N SER A 71 9.53 18.43 1.13
CA SER A 71 9.07 18.42 2.53
C SER A 71 7.57 18.68 2.69
N ASN A 72 7.00 19.57 1.87
CA ASN A 72 5.57 19.89 1.89
C ASN A 72 4.66 18.81 1.27
N MET A 73 5.23 17.73 0.73
CA MET A 73 4.51 16.63 0.10
C MET A 73 4.68 15.30 0.83
N GLN A 74 5.50 15.23 1.89
CA GLN A 74 5.80 13.98 2.58
C GLN A 74 4.53 13.35 3.20
N ASP A 75 3.59 14.16 3.68
CA ASP A 75 2.31 13.69 4.24
C ASP A 75 1.40 12.98 3.22
N LYS A 76 1.73 13.03 1.91
CA LYS A 76 1.03 12.26 0.88
C LYS A 76 1.24 10.75 1.01
N ILE A 77 2.22 10.31 1.78
CA ILE A 77 2.48 8.90 2.06
C ILE A 77 2.63 8.75 3.55
N LYS A 78 1.97 7.77 4.14
CA LYS A 78 2.11 7.50 5.58
C LYS A 78 2.25 6.02 5.84
N TRP A 79 2.45 5.67 7.10
CA TRP A 79 2.31 4.30 7.55
C TRP A 79 0.98 4.11 8.28
N PHE A 80 0.41 2.92 8.17
CA PHE A 80 -0.81 2.55 8.86
C PHE A 80 -0.62 1.17 9.47
N ASN A 81 -0.79 1.03 10.78
CA ASN A 81 -0.57 -0.24 11.47
C ASN A 81 -1.52 -0.41 12.68
N ALA A 82 -1.40 -1.56 13.36
CA ALA A 82 -2.25 -1.91 14.49
C ALA A 82 -2.10 -0.92 15.67
N ASP A 83 -0.89 -0.39 15.89
CA ASP A 83 -0.56 0.48 17.03
C ASP A 83 -1.20 1.88 16.96
N MET A 84 -1.75 2.25 15.79
CA MET A 84 -2.45 3.52 15.63
C MET A 84 -3.82 3.51 16.31
N THR A 85 -4.21 4.66 16.87
CA THR A 85 -5.52 4.84 17.52
C THR A 85 -6.67 4.71 16.52
N GLY A 86 -7.88 4.47 17.02
CA GLY A 86 -9.07 4.42 16.16
C GLY A 86 -9.30 5.73 15.42
N GLU A 87 -9.18 6.85 16.12
CA GLU A 87 -9.38 8.18 15.55
C GLU A 87 -8.38 8.48 14.43
N TYR A 88 -7.11 8.07 14.60
CA TYR A 88 -6.11 8.18 13.54
C TYR A 88 -6.51 7.38 12.30
N LYS A 89 -6.96 6.13 12.50
CA LYS A 89 -7.35 5.25 11.41
C LYS A 89 -8.53 5.81 10.62
N ASP A 90 -9.51 6.40 11.30
CA ASP A 90 -10.70 6.99 10.68
C ASP A 90 -10.36 8.25 9.87
N VAL A 91 -9.50 9.11 10.40
CA VAL A 91 -9.02 10.31 9.69
C VAL A 91 -8.23 9.92 8.45
N GLU A 92 -7.30 8.98 8.57
CA GLU A 92 -6.46 8.55 7.45
C GLU A 92 -7.25 7.76 6.39
N LEU A 93 -8.30 7.04 6.78
CA LEU A 93 -9.24 6.44 5.83
C LEU A 93 -9.89 7.53 4.96
N THR A 94 -10.39 8.60 5.60
CA THR A 94 -11.00 9.75 4.91
C THR A 94 -10.00 10.44 3.98
N ASN A 95 -8.75 10.60 4.42
CA ASN A 95 -7.69 11.19 3.60
C ASN A 95 -7.35 10.33 2.37
N LEU A 96 -7.39 9.00 2.50
CA LEU A 96 -7.13 8.10 1.37
C LEU A 96 -8.30 8.06 0.37
N ILE A 97 -9.54 8.11 0.87
CA ILE A 97 -10.73 8.17 0.02
C ILE A 97 -10.74 9.46 -0.79
N SER A 98 -10.50 10.61 -0.15
CA SER A 98 -10.48 11.94 -0.79
C SER A 98 -9.26 12.18 -1.70
N GLY A 99 -8.22 11.33 -1.63
CA GLY A 99 -6.96 11.53 -2.35
C GLY A 99 -6.03 12.56 -1.71
N ALA A 100 -6.35 13.03 -0.50
CA ALA A 100 -5.44 13.85 0.30
C ALA A 100 -4.14 13.09 0.61
N THR A 101 -4.23 11.77 0.83
CA THR A 101 -3.12 10.83 0.93
C THR A 101 -3.09 9.94 -0.32
N TRP A 102 -1.91 9.71 -0.91
CA TRP A 102 -1.73 8.86 -2.09
C TRP A 102 -1.59 7.38 -1.76
N GLY A 103 -0.98 7.05 -0.63
CA GLY A 103 -0.84 5.65 -0.25
C GLY A 103 -0.27 5.40 1.12
N TYR A 104 -0.36 4.13 1.54
CA TYR A 104 0.11 3.69 2.85
C TYR A 104 1.15 2.56 2.75
N CYS A 105 2.17 2.65 3.61
CA CYS A 105 2.99 1.51 4.02
C CYS A 105 2.31 0.83 5.21
N THR A 106 1.99 -0.44 5.11
CA THR A 106 1.09 -1.08 6.08
C THR A 106 1.42 -2.55 6.36
N THR A 107 0.76 -3.12 7.37
CA THR A 107 0.79 -4.54 7.70
C THR A 107 -0.61 -5.13 7.51
N ASP A 108 -0.82 -6.41 7.86
CA ASP A 108 -2.15 -7.03 7.76
C ASP A 108 -3.26 -6.34 8.57
N SER A 109 -2.88 -5.49 9.53
CA SER A 109 -3.85 -4.65 10.26
C SER A 109 -4.69 -3.77 9.33
N PHE A 110 -4.17 -3.38 8.16
CA PHE A 110 -4.95 -2.69 7.14
C PHE A 110 -5.72 -3.73 6.33
N GLY A 111 -6.97 -3.95 6.73
CA GLY A 111 -7.78 -4.99 6.10
C GLY A 111 -9.04 -5.39 6.83
N MET A 112 -9.06 -5.26 8.16
CA MET A 112 -10.27 -5.48 8.95
C MET A 112 -11.11 -4.21 8.93
N GLY A 113 -12.16 -4.16 8.10
CA GLY A 113 -13.13 -3.07 8.08
C GLY A 113 -12.81 -1.87 7.18
N MET A 114 -11.70 -1.92 6.44
CA MET A 114 -11.32 -0.84 5.51
C MET A 114 -11.86 -1.14 4.12
N ASP A 115 -12.86 -0.38 3.68
CA ASP A 115 -13.37 -0.40 2.31
C ASP A 115 -13.01 0.92 1.62
N VAL A 116 -12.04 0.84 0.71
CA VAL A 116 -11.50 2.02 0.02
C VAL A 116 -11.66 1.79 -1.48
N PRO A 117 -12.42 2.65 -2.17
CA PRO A 117 -12.54 2.55 -3.62
C PRO A 117 -11.24 3.00 -4.31
N ASP A 118 -11.07 2.55 -5.54
CA ASP A 118 -10.03 3.05 -6.46
C ASP A 118 -8.59 2.83 -6.00
N ILE A 119 -8.31 1.80 -5.19
CA ILE A 119 -6.91 1.37 -4.97
C ILE A 119 -6.40 0.73 -6.26
N MET A 120 -5.50 1.41 -6.94
CA MET A 120 -4.99 0.99 -8.25
C MET A 120 -3.75 0.11 -8.17
N LEU A 121 -2.96 0.24 -7.09
CA LEU A 121 -1.70 -0.48 -6.95
C LEU A 121 -1.56 -1.10 -5.56
N ILE A 122 -1.36 -2.41 -5.51
CA ILE A 122 -1.05 -3.12 -4.28
C ILE A 122 0.30 -3.81 -4.45
N ILE A 123 1.21 -3.55 -3.52
CA ILE A 123 2.56 -4.10 -3.51
C ILE A 123 2.71 -4.95 -2.26
N GLN A 124 3.17 -6.19 -2.45
CA GLN A 124 3.69 -7.00 -1.36
C GLN A 124 5.20 -6.81 -1.29
N TRP A 125 5.71 -6.17 -0.23
CA TRP A 125 7.15 -6.14 0.02
C TRP A 125 7.56 -7.46 0.65
N ARG A 126 8.44 -8.20 -0.05
CA ARG A 126 8.84 -9.58 0.28
C ARG A 126 7.63 -10.53 0.26
N ALA A 127 7.65 -11.52 -0.63
CA ALA A 127 6.60 -12.53 -0.71
C ALA A 127 6.83 -13.68 0.30
N SER A 128 6.98 -13.34 1.57
CA SER A 128 7.10 -14.25 2.72
C SER A 128 5.74 -14.81 3.19
N CYS A 129 4.65 -14.13 2.84
CA CYS A 129 3.29 -14.50 3.22
C CYS A 129 2.75 -15.68 2.40
N LYS A 130 1.72 -16.36 2.92
CA LYS A 130 1.04 -17.45 2.21
C LYS A 130 0.17 -16.88 1.07
N LEU A 131 -0.05 -17.68 0.04
CA LEU A 131 -0.86 -17.30 -1.13
C LEU A 131 -2.27 -16.78 -0.77
N PRO A 132 -3.02 -17.36 0.21
CA PRO A 132 -4.33 -16.81 0.59
C PRO A 132 -4.25 -15.39 1.17
N THR A 133 -3.24 -15.13 2.00
CA THR A 133 -2.98 -13.79 2.54
C THR A 133 -2.65 -12.81 1.43
N LEU A 134 -1.80 -13.21 0.48
CA LEU A 134 -1.47 -12.40 -0.69
C LEU A 134 -2.71 -12.09 -1.53
N TRP A 135 -3.56 -13.09 -1.77
CA TRP A 135 -4.79 -12.91 -2.55
C TRP A 135 -5.82 -12.02 -1.83
N GLN A 136 -5.96 -12.14 -0.51
CA GLN A 136 -6.79 -11.24 0.28
C GLN A 136 -6.29 -9.79 0.21
N ARG A 137 -4.97 -9.58 0.28
CA ARG A 137 -4.36 -8.25 0.11
C ARG A 137 -4.67 -7.70 -1.29
N PHE A 138 -4.44 -8.50 -2.34
CA PHE A 138 -4.68 -8.09 -3.72
C PHE A 138 -6.16 -7.82 -4.04
N GLY A 139 -7.08 -8.58 -3.44
CA GLY A 139 -8.53 -8.36 -3.59
C GLY A 139 -9.04 -7.02 -3.06
N ARG A 140 -8.17 -6.20 -2.44
CA ARG A 140 -8.46 -4.81 -2.07
C ARG A 140 -8.25 -3.84 -3.23
N ALA A 141 -7.57 -4.26 -4.30
CA ALA A 141 -7.40 -3.46 -5.50
C ALA A 141 -8.70 -3.39 -6.28
N VAL A 142 -8.94 -2.24 -6.92
CA VAL A 142 -10.01 -2.01 -7.89
C VAL A 142 -11.35 -2.52 -7.34
N ARG A 143 -11.72 -2.01 -6.17
CA ARG A 143 -13.12 -2.03 -5.74
C ARG A 143 -13.75 -0.80 -6.35
N ASP A 144 -14.74 -1.04 -7.21
CA ASP A 144 -15.61 -0.03 -7.79
C ASP A 144 -16.52 0.56 -6.71
#